data_AF-A0AAE1HHY3-F1
#
_entry.id   AF-A0AAE1HHY3-F1
#
_cell.length_a   1.000
_cell.length_b   1.000
_cell.length_c   1.000
_cell.angle_alpha   90.00
_cell.angle_beta   90.00
_cell.angle_gamma   90.00
#
_symmetry.space_group_name_H-M   'P 1'
#
loop_
_entity.id
_entity.type
_entity.pdbx_description
1 polymer ?
#
loop_
_entity_poly.entity_id
_entity_poly.type
_entity_poly.pdbx_seq_one_letter_code
_entity_poly.pdbx_strand_id
1 'polypeptide(L)'
;MPADVEFMIRESRNWFARSPLKKLQYQDLNKAINNGKMPQNLVQLVKTRWLAWARAIEVILQQWVELKQHFTNNCLQFEAAEPSEKCVLARKLRDCFSEQNYLLLLFLYPITAELNRINLKFHSSDAEVAPSGTKITALSIHCVGHFPIWRVKWANFVVGS
;
A
#
# COMPACT_ATOMS: atom_id res chain seq x y z
N MET A 1 1.19 -10.50 -2.42
CA MET A 1 1.77 -9.47 -3.31
C MET A 1 3.25 -9.76 -3.47
N PRO A 2 3.90 -9.43 -4.60
CA PRO A 2 5.34 -9.58 -4.73
C PRO A 2 6.10 -8.84 -3.62
N ALA A 3 7.15 -9.48 -3.08
CA ALA A 3 7.88 -8.99 -1.91
C ALA A 3 8.47 -7.59 -2.11
N ASP A 4 8.92 -7.28 -3.34
CA ASP A 4 9.54 -5.99 -3.67
C ASP A 4 8.55 -4.84 -3.59
N VAL A 5 7.31 -5.05 -4.05
CA VAL A 5 6.27 -4.02 -3.98
C VAL A 5 5.85 -3.79 -2.53
N GLU A 6 5.77 -4.85 -1.71
CA GLU A 6 5.44 -4.71 -0.30
C GLU A 6 6.51 -3.92 0.44
N PHE A 7 7.77 -4.29 0.19
CA PHE A 7 8.93 -3.58 0.70
C PHE A 7 8.91 -2.12 0.27
N MET A 8 8.69 -1.84 -1.03
CA MET A 8 8.66 -0.49 -1.58
C MET A 8 7.63 0.39 -0.88
N ILE A 9 6.38 -0.06 -0.75
CA ILE A 9 5.31 0.74 -0.14
C ILE A 9 5.63 1.00 1.33
N ARG A 10 6.05 -0.03 2.06
CA ARG A 10 6.36 0.03 3.50
C ARG A 10 7.53 0.95 3.79
N GLU A 11 8.65 0.72 3.10
CA GLU A 11 9.89 1.42 3.36
C GLU A 11 9.90 2.84 2.81
N SER A 12 9.11 3.14 1.77
CA SER A 12 8.91 4.53 1.33
C SER A 12 8.35 5.41 2.45
N ARG A 13 7.33 4.92 3.18
CA ARG A 13 6.80 5.65 4.35
C ARG A 13 7.83 5.72 5.46
N ASN A 14 8.47 4.60 5.80
CA ASN A 14 9.45 4.55 6.89
C ASN A 14 10.66 5.45 6.65
N TRP A 15 11.07 5.61 5.38
CA TRP A 15 12.16 6.49 4.98
C TRP A 15 11.95 7.94 5.45
N PHE A 16 10.74 8.47 5.28
CA PHE A 16 10.39 9.82 5.72
C PHE A 16 10.07 9.90 7.21
N ALA A 17 9.49 8.84 7.77
CA ALA A 17 9.19 8.80 9.21
C ALA A 17 10.47 8.83 10.08
N ARG A 18 11.57 8.24 9.58
CA ARG A 18 12.86 8.18 10.28
C ARG A 18 13.71 9.45 10.17
N SER A 19 13.36 10.39 9.28
CA SER A 19 14.18 11.58 9.07
C SER A 19 13.35 12.78 8.62
N PRO A 20 13.15 13.77 9.51
CA PRO A 20 12.50 15.04 9.17
C PRO A 20 13.21 15.77 8.01
N LEU A 21 14.55 15.72 7.98
CA LEU A 21 15.36 16.31 6.90
C LEU A 21 14.99 15.72 5.53
N LYS A 22 14.90 14.40 5.42
CA LYS A 22 14.51 13.72 4.17
C LYS A 22 13.08 14.09 3.74
N LYS A 23 12.18 14.30 4.72
CA LYS A 23 10.82 14.75 4.45
C LYS A 23 10.80 16.16 3.89
N LEU A 24 11.59 17.08 4.45
CA LEU A 24 11.70 18.45 3.95
C LEU A 24 12.27 18.48 2.53
N GLN A 25 13.37 17.76 2.29
CA GLN A 25 13.97 17.63 0.95
C GLN A 25 12.97 17.12 -0.09
N TYR A 26 12.17 16.12 0.28
CA TYR A 26 11.12 15.59 -0.61
C TYR A 26 10.00 16.61 -0.84
N GLN A 27 9.58 17.35 0.17
CA GLN A 27 8.58 18.40 0.02
C GLN A 27 9.04 19.49 -0.94
N ASP A 28 10.29 19.91 -0.85
CA ASP A 28 10.84 20.94 -1.72
C ASP A 28 11.01 20.43 -3.16
N LEU A 29 11.44 19.18 -3.33
CA LEU A 29 11.46 18.52 -4.65
C LEU A 29 10.05 18.42 -5.25
N ASN A 30 9.06 17.96 -4.47
CA ASN A 30 7.69 17.80 -4.94
C ASN A 30 7.07 19.16 -5.32
N LYS A 31 7.32 20.22 -4.53
CA LYS A 31 6.93 21.59 -4.88
C LYS A 31 7.53 22.04 -6.20
N ALA A 32 8.81 21.76 -6.42
CA ALA A 32 9.50 22.16 -7.65
C ALA A 32 8.91 21.44 -8.89
N ILE A 33 8.53 20.16 -8.75
CA ILE A 33 7.95 19.36 -9.84
C ILE A 33 6.46 19.72 -10.08
N ASN A 34 5.70 19.97 -9.01
CA ASN A 34 4.24 20.13 -9.06
C ASN A 34 3.75 21.57 -8.89
N ASN A 35 4.52 22.57 -9.32
CA ASN A 35 4.15 23.99 -9.27
C ASN A 35 3.70 24.45 -7.87
N GLY A 36 4.46 24.09 -6.84
CA GLY A 36 4.23 24.49 -5.45
C GLY A 36 3.22 23.65 -4.68
N LYS A 37 2.61 22.61 -5.28
CA LYS A 37 1.69 21.71 -4.56
C LYS A 37 2.44 20.89 -3.50
N MET A 38 1.76 20.61 -2.40
CA MET A 38 2.30 19.74 -1.35
C MET A 38 2.12 18.26 -1.71
N PRO A 39 3.10 17.40 -1.36
CA PRO A 39 2.93 15.95 -1.49
C PRO A 39 1.82 15.44 -0.58
N GLN A 40 1.14 14.37 -1.01
CA GLN A 40 0.22 13.65 -0.15
C GLN A 40 0.98 12.80 0.88
N ASN A 41 0.43 12.69 2.09
CA ASN A 41 1.02 11.86 3.14
C ASN A 41 1.00 10.38 2.74
N LEU A 42 2.17 9.73 2.78
CA LEU A 42 2.27 8.29 2.55
C LEU A 42 1.52 7.51 3.63
N VAL A 43 0.81 6.47 3.20
CA VAL A 43 -0.04 5.66 4.07
C VAL A 43 0.81 4.65 4.84
N GLN A 44 0.59 4.57 6.15
CA GLN A 44 1.17 3.51 6.97
C GLN A 44 0.49 2.18 6.67
N LEU A 45 1.25 1.18 6.23
CA LEU A 45 0.74 -0.18 6.08
C LEU A 45 0.52 -0.84 7.45
N VAL A 46 -0.65 -1.44 7.63
CA VAL A 46 -0.93 -2.38 8.73
C VAL A 46 -0.61 -3.80 8.28
N LYS A 47 -0.09 -4.63 9.20
CA LYS A 47 0.45 -5.97 8.88
C LYS A 47 -0.61 -6.95 8.35
N THR A 48 -1.87 -6.83 8.75
CA THR A 48 -2.92 -7.85 8.53
C THR A 48 -4.04 -7.46 7.56
N ARG A 49 -3.95 -6.30 6.87
CA ARG A 49 -5.03 -5.83 5.98
C ARG A 49 -4.47 -5.44 4.63
N TRP A 50 -4.22 -6.42 3.77
CA TRP A 50 -3.87 -6.18 2.37
C TRP A 50 -4.97 -5.39 1.63
N LEU A 51 -6.23 -5.51 2.06
CA LEU A 51 -7.36 -4.69 1.60
C LEU A 51 -7.16 -3.18 1.87
N ALA A 52 -6.42 -2.82 2.93
CA ALA A 52 -6.11 -1.42 3.25
C ALA A 52 -4.98 -0.83 2.38
N TRP A 53 -4.43 -1.61 1.43
CA TRP A 53 -3.30 -1.17 0.61
C TRP A 53 -3.72 -0.38 -0.61
N ALA A 54 -5.00 -0.43 -1.01
CA ALA A 54 -5.52 0.32 -2.16
C ALA A 54 -5.16 1.81 -2.07
N ARG A 55 -5.37 2.42 -0.89
CA ARG A 55 -5.01 3.83 -0.66
C ARG A 55 -3.50 4.06 -0.67
N ALA A 56 -2.71 3.12 -0.15
CA ALA A 56 -1.25 3.25 -0.16
C ALA A 56 -0.68 3.20 -1.58
N ILE A 57 -1.20 2.28 -2.41
CA ILE A 57 -0.85 2.15 -3.83
C ILE A 57 -1.24 3.42 -4.58
N GLU A 58 -2.47 3.91 -4.38
CA GLU A 58 -2.96 5.14 -5.01
C GLU A 58 -2.04 6.34 -4.73
N VAL A 59 -1.69 6.56 -3.46
CA VAL A 59 -0.84 7.69 -3.04
C VAL A 59 0.56 7.60 -3.64
N ILE A 60 1.10 6.39 -3.80
CA ILE A 60 2.40 6.18 -4.46
C ILE A 60 2.29 6.43 -5.96
N LEU A 61 1.25 5.93 -6.62
CA LEU A 61 1.03 6.16 -8.05
C LEU A 61 0.87 7.65 -8.37
N GLN A 62 0.15 8.40 -7.53
CA GLN A 62 -0.05 9.84 -7.67
C GLN A 62 1.23 10.66 -7.46
N GLN A 63 2.27 10.08 -6.85
CA GLN A 63 3.53 10.74 -6.54
C GLN A 63 4.73 9.96 -7.09
N TRP A 64 4.52 9.16 -8.13
CA TRP A 64 5.49 8.19 -8.61
C TRP A 64 6.77 8.86 -9.09
N VAL A 65 6.63 9.93 -9.87
CA VAL A 65 7.75 10.65 -10.50
C VAL A 65 8.63 11.30 -9.43
N GLU A 66 8.02 11.95 -8.44
CA GLU A 66 8.70 12.68 -7.38
C GLU A 66 9.40 11.73 -6.42
N LEU A 67 8.75 10.62 -6.06
CA LEU A 67 9.35 9.59 -5.22
C LEU A 67 10.54 8.93 -5.93
N LYS A 68 10.39 8.56 -7.20
CA LYS A 68 11.48 7.99 -8.01
C LYS A 68 12.67 8.95 -8.07
N GLN A 69 12.42 10.23 -8.36
CA GLN A 69 13.48 11.23 -8.39
C GLN A 69 14.15 11.43 -7.03
N HIS A 70 13.38 11.45 -5.94
CA HIS A 70 13.90 11.60 -4.58
C HIS A 70 14.87 10.47 -4.22
N PHE A 71 14.48 9.22 -4.49
CA PHE A 71 15.32 8.06 -4.18
C PHE A 71 16.55 7.99 -5.08
N THR A 72 16.44 8.35 -6.36
CA THR A 72 17.60 8.49 -7.25
C THR A 72 18.59 9.53 -6.70
N ASN A 73 18.13 10.74 -6.37
CA ASN A 73 18.99 11.81 -5.85
C ASN A 73 19.65 11.41 -4.52
N ASN A 74 18.90 10.79 -3.61
CA ASN A 74 19.44 10.35 -2.33
C ASN A 74 20.46 9.22 -2.50
N CYS A 75 20.22 8.29 -3.43
CA CYS A 75 21.15 7.20 -3.70
C CYS A 75 22.51 7.74 -4.17
N LEU A 76 22.52 8.70 -5.09
CA LEU A 76 23.74 9.34 -5.58
C LEU A 76 24.53 10.03 -4.46
N GLN A 77 23.84 10.67 -3.50
CA GLN A 77 24.49 11.28 -2.34
C GLN A 77 25.18 10.25 -1.44
N PHE A 78 24.62 9.04 -1.31
CA PHE A 78 25.19 7.99 -0.48
C PHE A 78 26.24 7.14 -1.18
N GLU A 79 26.27 7.08 -2.51
CA GLU A 79 27.32 6.40 -3.28
C GLU A 79 28.67 7.13 -3.20
N ALA A 80 28.65 8.45 -2.97
CA ALA A 80 29.84 9.25 -2.71
C ALA A 80 30.37 9.14 -1.26
N ALA A 81 29.68 8.39 -0.40
CA ALA A 81 30.03 8.21 1.01
C ALA A 81 30.31 6.73 1.34
N GLU A 82 30.93 6.48 2.49
CA GLU A 82 31.19 5.11 2.97
C GLU A 82 29.89 4.26 3.05
N PRO A 83 29.94 2.96 2.70
CA PRO A 83 28.76 2.10 2.70
C PRO A 83 28.10 2.03 4.08
N SER A 84 26.90 2.59 4.21
CA SER A 84 26.09 2.53 5.43
C SER A 84 24.75 1.83 5.18
N GLU A 85 24.08 1.38 6.24
CA GLU A 85 22.74 0.78 6.15
C GLU A 85 21.75 1.71 5.43
N LYS A 86 21.88 3.04 5.63
CA LYS A 86 21.08 4.06 4.95
C LYS A 86 21.33 4.09 3.45
N CYS A 87 22.59 3.90 3.03
CA CYS A 87 23.00 3.79 1.63
C CYS A 87 22.40 2.55 0.96
N VAL A 88 22.41 1.41 1.65
CA VAL A 88 21.79 0.16 1.17
C VAL A 88 20.28 0.31 1.01
N LEU A 89 19.60 0.89 1.99
CA LEU A 89 18.14 1.13 1.92
C LEU A 89 17.78 2.10 0.78
N ALA A 90 18.58 3.16 0.58
CA ALA A 90 18.38 4.12 -0.51
C ALA A 90 18.46 3.44 -1.89
N ARG A 91 19.51 2.63 -2.11
CA ARG A 91 19.70 1.84 -3.32
C ARG A 91 18.52 0.90 -3.57
N LYS A 92 18.13 0.14 -2.54
CA LYS A 92 17.03 -0.81 -2.67
C LYS A 92 15.70 -0.12 -2.99
N LEU A 93 15.42 1.02 -2.37
CA LEU A 93 14.24 1.82 -2.70
C LEU A 93 14.30 2.34 -4.14
N ARG A 94 15.43 2.91 -4.58
CA ARG A 94 15.63 3.32 -5.99
C ARG A 94 15.31 2.17 -6.95
N ASP A 95 15.86 0.99 -6.70
CA ASP A 95 15.70 -0.18 -7.57
C ASP A 95 14.24 -0.68 -7.58
N CYS A 96 13.51 -0.52 -6.47
CA CYS A 96 12.09 -0.82 -6.41
C CYS A 96 11.22 0.14 -7.24
N PHE A 97 11.63 1.40 -7.45
CA PHE A 97 10.93 2.35 -8.33
C PHE A 97 11.27 2.12 -9.82
N SER A 98 11.14 0.85 -10.25
CA SER A 98 11.33 0.40 -11.62
C SER A 98 10.03 0.42 -12.42
N GLU A 99 10.14 0.46 -13.75
CA GLU A 99 8.98 0.41 -14.65
C GLU A 99 8.16 -0.87 -14.47
N GLN A 100 8.81 -2.00 -14.17
CA GLN A 100 8.12 -3.26 -13.90
C GLN A 100 7.20 -3.17 -12.69
N ASN A 101 7.69 -2.56 -11.59
CA ASN A 101 6.89 -2.37 -10.38
C ASN A 101 5.81 -1.31 -10.58
N TYR A 102 6.07 -0.28 -11.41
CA TYR A 102 5.07 0.71 -11.79
C TYR A 102 3.87 0.06 -12.49
N LEU A 103 4.14 -0.74 -13.53
CA LEU A 103 3.12 -1.46 -14.28
C LEU A 103 2.34 -2.42 -13.38
N LEU A 104 3.04 -3.11 -12.47
CA LEU A 104 2.40 -3.98 -11.49
C LEU A 104 1.48 -3.20 -10.53
N LEU A 105 1.89 -2.02 -10.06
CA LEU A 105 1.02 -1.17 -9.24
C LEU A 105 -0.21 -0.67 -10.01
N LEU A 106 -0.04 -0.26 -11.27
CA LEU A 106 -1.16 0.15 -12.13
C LEU A 106 -2.16 -0.99 -12.34
N PHE A 107 -1.68 -2.22 -12.48
CA PHE A 107 -2.53 -3.40 -12.57
C PHE A 107 -3.22 -3.75 -11.23
N LEU A 108 -2.50 -3.65 -10.12
CA LEU A 108 -3.02 -4.02 -8.79
C LEU A 108 -4.00 -2.98 -8.23
N TYR A 109 -3.83 -1.70 -8.55
CA TYR A 109 -4.66 -0.63 -8.02
C TYR A 109 -6.16 -0.85 -8.24
N PRO A 110 -6.68 -1.05 -9.48
CA PRO A 110 -8.12 -1.22 -9.68
C PRO A 110 -8.67 -2.46 -8.96
N ILE A 111 -7.91 -3.55 -8.92
CA ILE A 111 -8.30 -4.78 -8.22
C ILE A 111 -8.43 -4.52 -6.71
N THR A 112 -7.40 -3.92 -6.11
CA THR A 112 -7.39 -3.62 -4.67
C THR A 112 -8.42 -2.56 -4.29
N ALA A 113 -8.67 -1.58 -5.15
CA ALA A 113 -9.68 -0.55 -4.96
C ALA A 113 -11.10 -1.17 -4.94
N GLU A 114 -11.43 -2.04 -5.89
CA GLU A 114 -12.73 -2.71 -5.93
C GLU A 114 -12.95 -3.63 -4.73
N LEU A 115 -11.92 -4.38 -4.34
CA LEU A 115 -11.99 -5.23 -3.16
C LEU A 115 -12.19 -4.42 -1.87
N ASN A 116 -11.48 -3.28 -1.73
CA ASN A 116 -11.70 -2.38 -0.60
C ASN A 116 -13.11 -1.78 -0.62
N ARG A 117 -13.63 -1.40 -1.80
CA ARG A 117 -15.01 -0.90 -1.97
C ARG A 117 -16.05 -1.93 -1.55
N ILE A 118 -15.88 -3.19 -1.94
CA ILE A 118 -16.75 -4.31 -1.55
C ILE A 118 -16.64 -4.55 -0.03
N ASN A 119 -15.42 -4.57 0.52
CA ASN A 119 -15.20 -4.75 1.95
C ASN A 119 -15.88 -3.66 2.79
N LEU A 120 -15.81 -2.40 2.34
CA LEU A 120 -16.51 -1.29 3.00
C LEU A 120 -18.03 -1.46 2.94
N LYS A 121 -18.58 -1.95 1.83
CA LYS A 121 -20.02 -2.24 1.71
C LYS A 121 -20.47 -3.30 2.72
N PHE A 122 -19.73 -4.39 2.87
CA PHE A 122 -20.06 -5.42 3.86
C PHE A 122 -20.06 -4.87 5.29
N HIS A 123 -19.08 -4.06 5.67
CA HIS A 123 -19.05 -3.43 6.99
C HIS A 123 -20.15 -2.37 7.20
N SER A 124 -20.67 -1.76 6.13
CA SER A 124 -21.80 -0.84 6.23
C SER A 124 -23.15 -1.53 6.29
N SER A 125 -23.27 -2.74 5.73
CA SER A 125 -24.53 -3.51 5.63
C SER A 125 -24.85 -4.33 6.87
N ASP A 126 -23.89 -4.58 7.78
CA ASP A 126 -24.16 -5.17 9.10
C ASP A 126 -24.98 -4.23 10.03
N ALA A 127 -25.29 -3.00 9.59
CA ALA A 127 -26.18 -2.09 10.29
C ALA A 127 -27.69 -2.32 10.00
N GLU A 128 -28.04 -3.16 9.03
CA GLU A 128 -29.43 -3.52 8.76
C GLU A 128 -29.60 -5.04 8.68
N VAL A 129 -30.34 -5.59 9.64
CA VAL A 129 -30.85 -6.97 9.63
C VAL A 129 -31.72 -7.16 8.39
N ALA A 130 -31.14 -7.68 7.30
CA ALA A 130 -31.89 -7.96 6.07
C ALA A 130 -32.83 -9.16 6.27
N PRO A 131 -34.13 -9.06 5.90
CA PRO A 131 -35.05 -10.19 5.95
C PRO A 131 -34.72 -11.21 4.86
N SER A 132 -34.73 -12.48 5.27
CA SER A 132 -34.91 -13.71 4.49
C SER A 132 -34.87 -13.61 2.94
N GLY A 133 -33.90 -14.27 2.32
CA GLY A 133 -34.14 -14.87 1.00
C GLY A 133 -33.01 -14.89 -0.03
N THR A 134 -31.94 -14.11 0.11
CA THR A 134 -30.89 -14.07 -0.94
C THR A 134 -29.62 -14.79 -0.48
N LYS A 135 -29.39 -16.00 -0.99
CA LYS A 135 -28.11 -16.72 -0.85
C LYS A 135 -27.03 -15.99 -1.65
N ILE A 136 -26.32 -15.06 -1.00
CA ILE A 136 -25.05 -14.55 -1.51
C ILE A 136 -23.96 -15.30 -0.74
N THR A 137 -23.12 -16.05 -1.46
CA THR A 137 -21.93 -16.71 -0.91
C THR A 137 -20.98 -15.66 -0.34
N ALA A 138 -20.98 -15.53 0.99
CA ALA A 138 -20.18 -14.53 1.69
C ALA A 138 -18.75 -15.03 1.91
N LEU A 139 -17.77 -14.28 1.40
CA LEU A 139 -16.35 -14.48 1.69
C LEU A 139 -15.97 -13.56 2.86
N SER A 140 -16.22 -14.03 4.09
CA SER A 140 -15.80 -13.31 5.29
C SER A 140 -14.36 -13.70 5.64
N ILE A 141 -13.42 -12.77 5.44
CA ILE A 141 -11.98 -12.99 5.69
C ILE A 141 -11.69 -12.66 7.16
N HIS A 142 -11.68 -13.68 8.01
CA HIS A 142 -11.11 -13.58 9.35
C HIS A 142 -9.64 -14.01 9.34
N CYS A 143 -8.72 -13.09 9.62
CA CYS A 143 -7.31 -13.42 9.81
C CYS A 143 -7.08 -13.96 11.22
N VAL A 144 -6.73 -15.24 11.34
CA VAL A 144 -6.16 -15.84 12.56
C VAL A 144 -4.73 -16.29 12.24
N GLY A 145 -3.73 -15.54 12.69
CA GLY A 145 -2.32 -15.96 12.67
C GLY A 145 -1.46 -15.56 11.46
N HIS A 146 -0.15 -15.87 11.57
CA HIS A 146 0.99 -15.40 10.76
C HIS A 146 1.06 -15.93 9.31
N PHE A 147 0.07 -16.68 8.86
CA PHE A 147 -0.15 -17.08 7.48
C PHE A 147 -1.65 -16.99 7.20
N PRO A 148 -2.10 -16.46 6.04
CA PRO A 148 -3.51 -16.44 5.71
C PRO A 148 -3.96 -17.88 5.41
N ILE A 149 -4.45 -18.58 6.43
CA ILE A 149 -5.24 -19.79 6.23
C ILE A 149 -6.58 -19.32 5.68
N TRP A 150 -6.84 -19.62 4.40
CA TRP A 150 -8.12 -19.42 3.74
C TRP A 150 -9.17 -20.36 4.34
N ARG A 151 -9.74 -20.03 5.51
CA ARG A 151 -10.95 -20.71 5.97
C ARG A 151 -12.15 -20.11 5.25
N VAL A 152 -12.60 -20.78 4.20
CA VAL A 152 -13.99 -20.67 3.75
C VAL A 152 -14.84 -21.24 4.89
N LYS A 153 -15.49 -20.39 5.68
CA LYS A 153 -16.55 -20.85 6.57
C LYS A 153 -17.80 -21.06 5.72
N TRP A 154 -18.09 -22.32 5.41
CA TRP A 154 -19.41 -22.73 4.92
C TRP A 154 -20.38 -22.65 6.11
N ALA A 155 -21.20 -21.61 6.15
CA ALA A 155 -22.35 -21.60 7.05
C ALA A 155 -23.43 -22.50 6.45
N ASN A 156 -23.47 -23.76 6.85
CA ASN A 156 -24.64 -24.61 6.60
C ASN A 156 -25.71 -24.22 7.62
N PHE A 157 -26.69 -23.43 7.19
CA PHE A 157 -27.92 -23.26 7.96
C PHE A 157 -28.88 -24.38 7.59
N VAL A 158 -29.07 -25.33 8.51
CA VAL A 158 -30.23 -26.23 8.52
C VAL A 158 -31.35 -25.48 9.24
N VAL A 159 -32.52 -25.35 8.61
CA VAL A 159 -33.71 -24.83 9.29
C VAL A 159 -34.67 -26.01 9.45
N GLY A 160 -34.99 -26.30 10.71
CA GLY A 160 -35.97 -27.32 11.10
C GLY A 160 -37.38 -26.96 10.62
N SER A 161 -38.09 -28.02 10.26
CA SER A 161 -39.46 -28.09 9.74
C SER A 161 -40.52 -27.42 10.60
#